data_AF-A0A8H2XPG4-F1
#
_entry.id   AF-A0A8H2XPG4-F1
#
_cell.length_a   1.000
_cell.length_b   1.000
_cell.length_c   1.000
_cell.angle_alpha   90.00
_cell.angle_beta   90.00
_cell.angle_gamma   90.00
#
_symmetry.space_group_name_H-M   'P 1'
#
loop_
_entity.id
_entity.type
_entity.pdbx_description
1 polymer ?
#
loop_
_entity_poly.entity_id
_entity_poly.type
_entity_poly.pdbx_seq_one_letter_code
_entity_poly.pdbx_strand_id
1 'polypeptide(L)'
;MHTLSLLIALGAALSATASQIHHRPENYLTKAIPNTSVSNRTVTPQPLHERVAILDKRANGKVNIGYFVNWGIYARAFYPQNIDTSTLTHVLYGFADVDPATGTVKLSDPDADQVGNFKQLYLLKQKNRSLKVLLSIGGWTYSQAGHFNFITDASARATFISSAISLLEDNGLDGIDIDYEYPAAGAQAQGYVSLLSELRTALNTHATKKGETNPYQITAAVPAGKSNYANLLISQMDPSLTFWNLMAYDYAGSWSTTSDDQANLYGPTNSDTDTDTAIKYYTANGATTSKIVMGMPLYGRAFESTDGIRKPFSGIGPGTWEAGVYDYKALPLSGAVVYEDSALGSSYSYDSSKKELVSYDTPNIIRQKAAYIKDKGLGGGMFWELSSDKKGADSLVTISATSIGALDTTPNHLYYPNSQFDNVKNNMGAGSSGPDTTVAPSPTSTQPPVTTTSPATSAPVTTTTQAGSGGCAGLDAWRSDVAYTAGNVVSYNSHKWTAKWWNQAETPGGASDAWTDNGVC
;
A
#
# COMPACT_ATOMS: atom_id res chain seq x y z
N MET A 1 -54.62 -19.23 35.98
CA MET A 1 -54.51 -17.81 35.62
C MET A 1 -53.11 -17.33 35.96
N HIS A 2 -52.37 -16.93 34.91
CA HIS A 2 -51.23 -15.98 34.87
C HIS A 2 -49.97 -16.27 35.70
N THR A 3 -48.74 -16.21 35.18
CA THR A 3 -48.12 -16.24 33.84
C THR A 3 -46.63 -16.32 34.16
N LEU A 4 -45.92 -17.29 33.56
CA LEU A 4 -44.48 -17.47 33.71
C LEU A 4 -43.79 -16.65 32.61
N SER A 5 -43.15 -15.53 32.96
CA SER A 5 -42.34 -14.75 32.00
C SER A 5 -40.92 -15.31 31.96
N LEU A 6 -40.67 -16.13 30.95
CA LEU A 6 -39.37 -16.64 30.56
C LEU A 6 -38.65 -15.55 29.76
N LEU A 7 -37.68 -14.85 30.36
CA LEU A 7 -36.74 -14.02 29.60
C LEU A 7 -35.69 -14.95 28.97
N ILE A 8 -35.87 -15.25 27.70
CA ILE A 8 -34.84 -15.82 26.85
C ILE A 8 -33.91 -14.67 26.46
N ALA A 9 -32.74 -14.59 27.11
CA ALA A 9 -31.65 -13.77 26.64
C ALA A 9 -31.04 -14.44 25.40
N LEU A 10 -31.47 -14.02 24.21
CA LEU A 10 -30.79 -14.35 22.97
C LEU A 10 -29.47 -13.56 22.95
N GLY A 11 -28.39 -14.21 23.40
CA GLY A 11 -27.03 -13.72 23.18
C GLY A 11 -26.69 -13.85 21.70
N ALA A 12 -26.97 -12.81 20.91
CA ALA A 12 -26.37 -12.66 19.60
C ALA A 12 -24.89 -12.36 19.82
N ALA A 13 -24.02 -13.34 19.54
CA ALA A 13 -22.61 -13.10 19.37
C ALA A 13 -22.44 -12.18 18.14
N LEU A 14 -22.33 -10.87 18.39
CA LEU A 14 -21.84 -9.90 17.42
C LEU A 14 -20.41 -10.30 17.09
N SER A 15 -20.24 -10.97 15.95
CA SER A 15 -18.93 -11.22 15.36
C SER A 15 -18.39 -9.86 14.91
N ALA A 16 -17.31 -9.42 15.54
CA ALA A 16 -16.62 -8.19 15.18
C ALA A 16 -16.07 -8.32 13.74
N THR A 17 -16.59 -7.53 12.82
CA THR A 17 -16.01 -7.38 11.47
C THR A 17 -14.91 -6.33 11.55
N ALA A 18 -13.69 -6.80 11.84
CA ALA A 18 -12.45 -6.01 11.88
C ALA A 18 -12.05 -5.52 10.47
N SER A 19 -11.32 -4.39 10.43
CA SER A 19 -10.72 -3.68 9.28
C SER A 19 -11.50 -2.49 8.68
N GLN A 20 -12.00 -1.57 9.51
CA GLN A 20 -12.57 -0.30 9.01
C GLN A 20 -11.54 0.64 8.37
N ILE A 21 -10.24 0.31 8.39
CA ILE A 21 -9.15 1.26 8.18
C ILE A 21 -8.59 1.33 6.75
N HIS A 22 -8.80 0.30 5.94
CA HIS A 22 -8.46 0.30 4.51
C HIS A 22 -9.46 1.11 3.67
N HIS A 23 -9.98 2.19 4.23
CA HIS A 23 -11.06 2.98 3.65
C HIS A 23 -10.53 4.29 3.10
N ARG A 24 -11.14 4.71 2.00
CA ARG A 24 -10.93 6.03 1.42
C ARG A 24 -11.87 7.02 2.13
N PRO A 25 -11.36 8.08 2.79
CA PRO A 25 -12.22 9.05 3.51
C PRO A 25 -13.19 9.74 2.56
N GLU A 26 -14.46 9.94 2.92
CA GLU A 26 -15.51 10.45 1.99
C GLU A 26 -15.24 11.87 1.42
N ASN A 27 -14.40 12.68 2.06
CA ASN A 27 -14.20 14.10 1.75
C ASN A 27 -12.83 14.45 1.13
N TYR A 28 -12.03 13.46 0.73
CA TYR A 28 -10.68 13.68 0.20
C TYR A 28 -10.65 14.57 -1.07
N LEU A 29 -11.73 14.60 -1.88
CA LEU A 29 -11.86 15.48 -3.07
C LEU A 29 -12.34 16.90 -2.78
N THR A 30 -12.39 17.36 -1.53
CA THR A 30 -12.93 18.71 -1.23
C THR A 30 -12.16 19.89 -1.86
N LYS A 31 -11.13 19.65 -2.68
CA LYS A 31 -10.68 20.56 -3.75
C LYS A 31 -10.11 19.82 -4.97
N ALA A 32 -10.96 19.40 -5.91
CA ALA A 32 -10.62 19.30 -7.34
C ALA A 32 -11.90 19.08 -8.16
N ILE A 33 -12.15 19.91 -9.19
CA ILE A 33 -13.15 19.66 -10.23
C ILE A 33 -12.36 19.29 -11.50
N PRO A 34 -12.43 18.06 -12.01
CA PRO A 34 -11.76 17.70 -13.25
C PRO A 34 -12.74 17.74 -14.42
N ASN A 35 -12.29 18.37 -15.51
CA ASN A 35 -12.91 18.28 -16.82
C ASN A 35 -12.45 17.00 -17.51
N THR A 36 -13.43 16.34 -18.15
CA THR A 36 -13.34 15.31 -19.21
C THR A 36 -13.06 13.85 -18.80
N SER A 37 -13.85 12.97 -19.40
CA SER A 37 -13.93 11.53 -19.21
C SER A 37 -12.92 10.76 -20.07
N VAL A 38 -12.35 9.69 -19.50
CA VAL A 38 -11.55 8.70 -20.24
C VAL A 38 -12.48 7.66 -20.85
N SER A 39 -12.28 7.35 -22.13
CA SER A 39 -13.11 6.41 -22.91
C SER A 39 -12.80 4.95 -22.56
N ASN A 40 -13.82 4.21 -22.09
CA ASN A 40 -13.74 2.77 -21.86
C ASN A 40 -13.71 2.01 -23.19
N ARG A 41 -12.67 1.21 -23.42
CA ARG A 41 -12.58 0.31 -24.57
C ARG A 41 -13.09 -1.07 -24.20
N THR A 42 -14.10 -1.56 -24.93
CA THR A 42 -14.65 -2.91 -24.78
C THR A 42 -13.66 -3.95 -25.32
N VAL A 43 -13.24 -4.89 -24.47
CA VAL A 43 -12.44 -6.07 -24.86
C VAL A 43 -13.32 -7.31 -24.80
N THR A 44 -13.25 -8.15 -25.83
CA THR A 44 -14.05 -9.38 -25.94
C THR A 44 -13.41 -10.51 -25.11
N PRO A 45 -14.15 -11.18 -24.20
CA PRO A 45 -13.62 -12.28 -23.41
C PRO A 45 -13.32 -13.53 -24.25
N GLN A 46 -12.24 -14.24 -23.92
CA GLN A 46 -11.96 -15.61 -24.37
C GLN A 46 -11.99 -16.54 -23.16
N PRO A 47 -12.67 -17.69 -23.20
CA PRO A 47 -12.69 -18.63 -22.07
C PRO A 47 -11.39 -19.44 -22.03
N LEU A 48 -10.70 -19.41 -20.90
CA LEU A 48 -9.53 -20.26 -20.62
C LEU A 48 -9.81 -21.08 -19.37
N HIS A 49 -10.03 -22.38 -19.54
CA HIS A 49 -9.87 -23.37 -18.47
C HIS A 49 -8.58 -24.15 -18.77
N GLU A 50 -7.45 -23.65 -18.27
CA GLU A 50 -6.18 -24.37 -18.29
C GLU A 50 -5.64 -24.51 -16.86
N ARG A 51 -4.89 -25.58 -16.60
CA ARG A 51 -4.35 -25.92 -15.28
C ARG A 51 -3.56 -24.74 -14.71
N VAL A 52 -3.80 -24.40 -13.45
CA VAL A 52 -3.11 -23.32 -12.73
C VAL A 52 -1.60 -23.55 -12.82
N ALA A 53 -0.90 -22.66 -13.53
CA ALA A 53 0.55 -22.64 -13.54
C ALA A 53 1.05 -22.12 -12.18
N ILE A 54 1.64 -23.03 -11.41
CA ILE A 54 2.17 -22.77 -10.07
C ILE A 54 3.41 -21.88 -10.18
N LEU A 55 3.53 -20.93 -9.25
CA LEU A 55 4.73 -20.11 -9.08
C LEU A 55 5.88 -20.97 -8.52
N ASP A 56 6.81 -21.38 -9.38
CA ASP A 56 8.00 -22.16 -8.95
C ASP A 56 9.12 -21.29 -8.35
N LYS A 57 9.11 -19.96 -8.62
CA LYS A 57 10.20 -19.05 -8.24
C LYS A 57 9.84 -18.23 -7.00
N ARG A 58 10.60 -18.46 -5.92
CA ARG A 58 10.43 -17.82 -4.61
C ARG A 58 11.15 -16.48 -4.55
N ALA A 59 10.71 -15.60 -3.66
CA ALA A 59 11.51 -14.45 -3.23
C ALA A 59 12.83 -14.95 -2.62
N ASN A 60 13.93 -14.26 -2.90
CA ASN A 60 15.26 -14.63 -2.41
C ASN A 60 15.53 -14.09 -0.98
N GLY A 61 14.52 -13.52 -0.33
CA GLY A 61 14.59 -12.91 1.00
C GLY A 61 13.20 -12.64 1.58
N LYS A 62 13.15 -11.94 2.72
CA LYS A 62 11.91 -11.48 3.34
C LYS A 62 11.33 -10.31 2.58
N VAL A 63 10.01 -10.15 2.62
CA VAL A 63 9.36 -8.94 2.12
C VAL A 63 9.10 -7.96 3.25
N ASN A 64 9.30 -6.68 2.96
CA ASN A 64 8.81 -5.57 3.76
C ASN A 64 7.94 -4.72 2.84
N ILE A 65 6.65 -4.70 3.12
CA ILE A 65 5.60 -4.17 2.24
C ILE A 65 4.97 -2.95 2.91
N GLY A 66 4.70 -1.89 2.14
CA GLY A 66 3.96 -0.73 2.65
C GLY A 66 2.82 -0.34 1.72
N TYR A 67 1.66 -0.01 2.30
CA TYR A 67 0.57 0.61 1.55
C TYR A 67 0.87 2.09 1.32
N PHE A 68 0.76 2.52 0.06
CA PHE A 68 0.71 3.92 -0.34
C PHE A 68 -0.71 4.21 -0.81
N VAL A 69 -1.42 5.08 -0.10
CA VAL A 69 -2.79 5.46 -0.47
C VAL A 69 -2.78 6.64 -1.45
N ASN A 70 -3.60 6.57 -2.50
CA ASN A 70 -3.61 7.56 -3.57
C ASN A 70 -4.05 8.95 -3.08
N TRP A 71 -4.90 9.01 -2.05
CA TRP A 71 -5.28 10.26 -1.38
C TRP A 71 -4.21 10.82 -0.43
N GLY A 72 -3.10 10.10 -0.23
CA GLY A 72 -2.01 10.49 0.67
C GLY A 72 -1.32 11.78 0.23
N ILE A 73 -1.35 12.10 -1.06
CA ILE A 73 -0.71 13.30 -1.64
C ILE A 73 -1.45 14.61 -1.30
N TYR A 74 -2.69 14.53 -0.83
CA TYR A 74 -3.52 15.69 -0.53
C TYR A 74 -3.26 16.21 0.89
N ALA A 75 -4.24 16.08 1.80
CA ALA A 75 -4.14 16.62 3.16
C ALA A 75 -2.99 16.02 3.97
N ARG A 76 -2.64 14.75 3.73
CA ARG A 76 -1.51 14.06 4.37
C ARG A 76 -0.15 14.53 3.84
N ALA A 77 -0.10 15.16 2.67
CA ALA A 77 1.11 15.63 1.99
C ALA A 77 2.23 14.58 1.93
N PHE A 78 1.86 13.32 1.71
CA PHE A 78 2.77 12.19 1.59
C PHE A 78 2.84 11.73 0.14
N TYR A 79 3.98 12.00 -0.50
CA TYR A 79 4.23 11.77 -1.92
C TYR A 79 5.11 10.53 -2.12
N PRO A 80 5.14 9.93 -3.33
CA PRO A 80 5.99 8.78 -3.61
C PRO A 80 7.47 9.00 -3.23
N GLN A 81 8.02 10.20 -3.39
CA GLN A 81 9.42 10.51 -3.03
C GLN A 81 9.69 10.49 -1.52
N ASN A 82 8.65 10.49 -0.68
CA ASN A 82 8.80 10.30 0.76
C ASN A 82 9.02 8.83 1.14
N ILE A 83 8.79 7.89 0.21
CA ILE A 83 9.02 6.47 0.43
C ILE A 83 10.52 6.21 0.52
N ASP A 84 10.97 5.70 1.67
CA ASP A 84 12.31 5.15 1.82
C ASP A 84 12.39 3.76 1.17
N THR A 85 12.76 3.76 -0.11
CA THR A 85 12.85 2.54 -0.91
C THR A 85 13.95 1.59 -0.46
N SER A 86 14.89 2.01 0.40
CA SER A 86 15.94 1.11 0.92
C SER A 86 15.39 0.11 1.94
N THR A 87 14.23 0.43 2.54
CA THR A 87 13.58 -0.37 3.57
C THR A 87 12.42 -1.21 3.04
N LEU A 88 11.97 -0.97 1.80
CA LEU A 88 10.82 -1.63 1.20
C LEU A 88 11.20 -2.50 0.02
N THR A 89 10.48 -3.62 -0.08
CA THR A 89 10.51 -4.53 -1.23
C THR A 89 9.29 -4.35 -2.11
N HIS A 90 8.15 -3.96 -1.53
CA HIS A 90 6.89 -3.79 -2.24
C HIS A 90 6.16 -2.54 -1.75
N VAL A 91 5.51 -1.85 -2.69
CA VAL A 91 4.48 -0.84 -2.44
C VAL A 91 3.16 -1.38 -2.95
N LEU A 92 2.15 -1.42 -2.08
CA LEU A 92 0.77 -1.70 -2.49
C LEU A 92 0.07 -0.36 -2.69
N TYR A 93 -0.27 -0.05 -3.93
CA TYR A 93 -0.90 1.21 -4.31
C TYR A 93 -2.41 1.11 -4.12
N GLY A 94 -2.91 1.73 -3.05
CA GLY A 94 -4.33 1.71 -2.66
C GLY A 94 -5.05 2.98 -3.12
N PHE A 95 -6.22 2.94 -3.76
CA PHE A 95 -6.91 1.76 -4.26
C PHE A 95 -7.49 2.02 -5.65
N ALA A 96 -7.57 0.97 -6.45
CA ALA A 96 -8.49 0.90 -7.57
C ALA A 96 -9.86 0.37 -7.13
N ASP A 97 -10.90 0.79 -7.85
CA ASP A 97 -12.28 0.39 -7.64
C ASP A 97 -12.71 -0.65 -8.71
N VAL A 98 -13.84 -1.32 -8.48
CA VAL A 98 -14.44 -2.29 -9.39
C VAL A 98 -15.91 -1.96 -9.62
N ASP A 99 -16.36 -2.07 -10.86
CA ASP A 99 -17.78 -2.03 -11.17
C ASP A 99 -18.47 -3.36 -10.75
N PRO A 100 -19.44 -3.33 -9.81
CA PRO A 100 -20.06 -4.56 -9.27
C PRO A 100 -20.85 -5.38 -10.27
N ALA A 101 -21.28 -4.80 -11.40
CA ALA A 101 -22.11 -5.49 -12.38
C ALA A 101 -21.26 -6.13 -13.48
N THR A 102 -20.22 -5.44 -13.90
CA THR A 102 -19.39 -5.85 -15.05
C THR A 102 -18.05 -6.48 -14.65
N GLY A 103 -17.59 -6.24 -13.41
CA GLY A 103 -16.25 -6.60 -12.95
C GLY A 103 -15.16 -5.67 -13.45
N THR A 104 -15.47 -4.58 -14.16
CA THR A 104 -14.44 -3.67 -14.72
C THR A 104 -13.65 -2.97 -13.61
N VAL A 105 -12.34 -3.15 -13.60
CA VAL A 105 -11.42 -2.43 -12.70
C VAL A 105 -11.17 -1.03 -13.23
N LYS A 106 -11.23 -0.03 -12.36
CA LYS A 106 -11.00 1.38 -12.68
C LYS A 106 -10.16 2.05 -11.61
N LEU A 107 -9.34 3.01 -12.03
CA LEU A 107 -8.63 3.89 -11.12
C LEU A 107 -9.63 4.77 -10.37
N SER A 108 -9.43 4.91 -9.06
CA SER A 108 -10.38 5.61 -8.21
C SER A 108 -10.09 7.09 -8.10
N ASP A 109 -8.87 7.53 -8.44
CA ASP A 109 -8.43 8.92 -8.44
C ASP A 109 -7.53 9.22 -9.66
N PRO A 110 -8.06 9.33 -10.89
CA PRO A 110 -7.21 9.53 -12.07
C PRO A 110 -6.24 10.71 -11.96
N ASP A 111 -6.59 11.76 -11.22
CA ASP A 111 -5.75 12.95 -10.98
C ASP A 111 -4.60 12.71 -10.01
N ALA A 112 -4.75 11.83 -9.02
CA ALA A 112 -3.61 11.38 -8.23
C ALA A 112 -2.82 10.28 -8.97
N ASP A 113 -3.56 9.32 -9.53
CA ASP A 113 -3.09 8.05 -10.04
C ASP A 113 -2.22 8.23 -11.30
N GLN A 114 -2.80 8.76 -12.38
CA GLN A 114 -2.15 8.82 -13.69
C GLN A 114 -1.31 10.07 -13.88
N VAL A 115 -1.63 11.14 -13.16
CA VAL A 115 -1.03 12.45 -13.38
C VAL A 115 0.26 12.64 -12.55
N GLY A 116 0.50 11.83 -11.51
CA GLY A 116 1.74 11.93 -10.72
C GLY A 116 2.21 10.64 -10.06
N ASN A 117 1.34 9.89 -9.39
CA ASN A 117 1.78 8.83 -8.49
C ASN A 117 2.45 7.66 -9.22
N PHE A 118 1.80 7.08 -10.22
CA PHE A 118 2.36 5.92 -10.92
C PHE A 118 3.67 6.23 -11.63
N LYS A 119 3.78 7.42 -12.24
CA LYS A 119 5.03 7.87 -12.84
C LYS A 119 6.16 7.94 -11.81
N GLN A 120 5.92 8.56 -10.66
CA GLN A 120 6.96 8.71 -9.64
C GLN A 120 7.33 7.36 -8.99
N LEU A 121 6.35 6.48 -8.78
CA LEU A 121 6.60 5.10 -8.34
C LEU A 121 7.40 4.31 -9.37
N TYR A 122 7.15 4.49 -10.66
CA TYR A 122 7.96 3.92 -11.74
C TYR A 122 9.42 4.41 -11.70
N LEU A 123 9.64 5.71 -11.48
CA LEU A 123 11.00 6.26 -11.32
C LEU A 123 11.71 5.69 -10.08
N LEU A 124 10.98 5.42 -9.00
CA LEU A 124 11.52 4.71 -7.84
C LEU A 124 11.90 3.27 -8.17
N LYS A 125 11.08 2.55 -8.95
CA LYS A 125 11.40 1.21 -9.47
C LYS A 125 12.66 1.20 -10.33
N GLN A 126 12.86 2.21 -11.18
CA GLN A 126 14.08 2.33 -11.98
C GLN A 126 15.33 2.50 -11.10
N LYS A 127 15.22 3.30 -10.03
CA LYS A 127 16.32 3.55 -9.08
C LYS A 127 16.61 2.36 -8.17
N ASN A 128 15.56 1.70 -7.68
CA ASN A 128 15.66 0.49 -6.88
C ASN A 128 14.98 -0.67 -7.61
N ARG A 129 15.79 -1.44 -8.34
CA ARG A 129 15.31 -2.59 -9.12
C ARG A 129 14.68 -3.70 -8.27
N SER A 130 14.84 -3.72 -6.95
CA SER A 130 14.19 -4.72 -6.09
C SER A 130 12.79 -4.30 -5.62
N LEU A 131 12.44 -3.01 -5.75
CA LEU A 131 11.15 -2.45 -5.35
C LEU A 131 10.07 -2.82 -6.38
N LYS A 132 8.97 -3.43 -5.92
CA LYS A 132 7.83 -3.80 -6.76
C LYS A 132 6.60 -2.97 -6.38
N VAL A 133 5.79 -2.59 -7.35
CA VAL A 133 4.57 -1.80 -7.14
C VAL A 133 3.38 -2.60 -7.64
N LEU A 134 2.46 -2.94 -6.75
CA LEU A 134 1.23 -3.68 -7.09
C LEU A 134 0.02 -2.74 -6.98
N LEU A 135 -0.93 -2.88 -7.91
CA LEU A 135 -2.22 -2.21 -7.77
C LEU A 135 -3.07 -2.96 -6.75
N SER A 136 -3.45 -2.30 -5.66
CA SER A 136 -4.43 -2.87 -4.73
C SER A 136 -5.84 -2.48 -5.17
N ILE A 137 -6.67 -3.49 -5.41
CA ILE A 137 -8.04 -3.35 -5.90
C ILE A 137 -8.99 -3.71 -4.76
N GLY A 138 -9.85 -2.78 -4.38
CA GLY A 138 -10.81 -2.96 -3.27
C GLY A 138 -10.50 -2.08 -2.06
N GLY A 139 -10.24 -2.70 -0.91
CA GLY A 139 -10.23 -2.08 0.40
C GLY A 139 -11.62 -2.04 1.02
N TRP A 140 -11.71 -1.59 2.26
CA TRP A 140 -12.92 -1.60 3.07
C TRP A 140 -14.11 -0.90 2.37
N THR A 141 -13.94 0.34 1.91
CA THR A 141 -15.06 1.14 1.36
C THR A 141 -15.75 0.44 0.18
N TYR A 142 -14.98 -0.02 -0.80
CA TYR A 142 -15.53 -0.64 -2.01
C TYR A 142 -16.05 -2.05 -1.73
N SER A 143 -15.39 -2.80 -0.85
CA SER A 143 -15.87 -4.12 -0.44
C SER A 143 -17.23 -4.03 0.26
N GLN A 144 -17.39 -3.10 1.19
CA GLN A 144 -18.65 -2.91 1.92
C GLN A 144 -19.76 -2.27 1.07
N ALA A 145 -19.40 -1.56 0.01
CA ALA A 145 -20.35 -1.11 -1.01
C ALA A 145 -20.81 -2.25 -1.95
N GLY A 146 -20.30 -3.48 -1.78
CA GLY A 146 -20.65 -4.64 -2.60
C GLY A 146 -20.00 -4.63 -3.97
N HIS A 147 -18.89 -3.90 -4.16
CA HIS A 147 -18.23 -3.79 -5.47
C HIS A 147 -17.57 -5.10 -5.94
N PHE A 148 -17.47 -6.10 -5.06
CA PHE A 148 -17.07 -7.47 -5.40
C PHE A 148 -18.25 -8.41 -5.70
N ASN A 149 -19.50 -7.94 -5.78
CA ASN A 149 -20.66 -8.79 -6.07
C ASN A 149 -20.57 -9.53 -7.41
N PHE A 150 -19.75 -9.04 -8.35
CA PHE A 150 -19.46 -9.71 -9.63
C PHE A 150 -18.73 -11.05 -9.48
N ILE A 151 -18.12 -11.35 -8.33
CA ILE A 151 -17.14 -12.43 -8.15
C ILE A 151 -17.67 -13.82 -8.53
N THR A 152 -18.98 -14.04 -8.44
CA THR A 152 -19.62 -15.32 -8.78
C THR A 152 -19.87 -15.49 -10.29
N ASP A 153 -19.82 -14.42 -11.08
CA ASP A 153 -20.01 -14.44 -12.54
C ASP A 153 -18.67 -14.60 -13.27
N ALA A 154 -18.53 -15.68 -14.04
CA ALA A 154 -17.29 -15.98 -14.75
C ALA A 154 -16.95 -14.96 -15.86
N SER A 155 -17.96 -14.39 -16.52
CA SER A 155 -17.73 -13.37 -17.55
C SER A 155 -17.28 -12.06 -16.93
N ALA A 156 -17.87 -11.68 -15.79
CA ALA A 156 -17.45 -10.49 -15.06
C ALA A 156 -16.05 -10.64 -14.46
N ARG A 157 -15.68 -11.83 -13.95
CA ARG A 157 -14.28 -12.11 -13.55
C ARG A 157 -13.31 -12.00 -14.74
N ALA A 158 -13.68 -12.47 -15.92
CA ALA A 158 -12.85 -12.29 -17.11
C ALA A 158 -12.66 -10.80 -17.48
N THR A 159 -13.71 -9.99 -17.35
CA THR A 159 -13.63 -8.52 -17.52
C THR A 159 -12.72 -7.88 -16.47
N PHE A 160 -12.83 -8.31 -15.21
CA PHE A 160 -11.92 -7.89 -14.14
C PHE A 160 -10.46 -8.14 -14.51
N ILE A 161 -10.14 -9.38 -14.90
CA ILE A 161 -8.78 -9.78 -15.23
C ILE A 161 -8.23 -8.97 -16.41
N SER A 162 -9.04 -8.79 -17.47
CA SER A 162 -8.63 -8.04 -18.66
C SER A 162 -8.37 -6.56 -18.34
N SER A 163 -9.23 -5.92 -17.53
CA SER A 163 -9.07 -4.52 -17.15
C SER A 163 -7.92 -4.31 -16.16
N ALA A 164 -7.73 -5.23 -15.20
CA ALA A 164 -6.59 -5.22 -14.28
C ALA A 164 -5.24 -5.34 -15.01
N ILE A 165 -5.12 -6.27 -15.98
CA ILE A 165 -3.89 -6.42 -16.77
C ILE A 165 -3.63 -5.18 -17.64
N SER A 166 -4.68 -4.56 -18.18
CA SER A 166 -4.55 -3.31 -18.95
C SER A 166 -3.99 -2.20 -18.06
N LEU A 167 -4.56 -1.99 -16.87
CA LEU A 167 -4.04 -1.00 -15.91
C LEU A 167 -2.62 -1.32 -15.44
N LEU A 168 -2.27 -2.60 -15.26
CA LEU A 168 -0.91 -3.03 -14.92
C LEU A 168 0.09 -2.65 -16.01
N GLU A 169 -0.22 -2.92 -17.28
CA GLU A 169 0.62 -2.50 -18.42
C GLU A 169 0.73 -0.99 -18.50
N ASP A 170 -0.41 -0.31 -18.45
CA ASP A 170 -0.49 1.12 -18.68
C ASP A 170 0.27 1.90 -17.62
N ASN A 171 0.26 1.45 -16.38
CA ASN A 171 0.87 2.16 -15.26
C ASN A 171 2.21 1.57 -14.81
N GLY A 172 2.73 0.57 -15.53
CA GLY A 172 4.04 -0.01 -15.27
C GLY A 172 4.15 -0.74 -13.93
N LEU A 173 3.19 -1.61 -13.62
CA LEU A 173 3.05 -2.29 -12.33
C LEU A 173 3.61 -3.73 -12.35
N ASP A 174 3.95 -4.26 -11.18
CA ASP A 174 4.61 -5.58 -11.00
C ASP A 174 3.62 -6.69 -10.60
N GLY A 175 2.35 -6.37 -10.43
CA GLY A 175 1.34 -7.32 -10.04
C GLY A 175 0.06 -6.66 -9.54
N ILE A 176 -0.84 -7.51 -9.03
CA ILE A 176 -2.16 -7.13 -8.55
C ILE A 176 -2.32 -7.63 -7.11
N ASP A 177 -2.77 -6.75 -6.23
CA ASP A 177 -3.21 -7.08 -4.87
C ASP A 177 -4.73 -7.02 -4.82
N ILE A 178 -5.38 -8.06 -4.29
CA ILE A 178 -6.83 -8.12 -4.13
C ILE A 178 -7.18 -7.91 -2.66
N ASP A 179 -7.86 -6.81 -2.37
CA ASP A 179 -8.31 -6.47 -1.02
C ASP A 179 -9.84 -6.53 -0.95
N TYR A 180 -10.38 -7.76 -0.93
CA TYR A 180 -11.82 -8.01 -0.81
C TYR A 180 -12.18 -8.29 0.65
N GLU A 181 -12.88 -7.34 1.28
CA GLU A 181 -13.20 -7.33 2.71
C GLU A 181 -14.71 -7.45 3.01
N TYR A 182 -15.28 -8.64 3.22
CA TYR A 182 -14.69 -9.96 3.05
C TYR A 182 -15.64 -10.88 2.29
N PRO A 183 -15.13 -11.85 1.51
CA PRO A 183 -15.98 -12.86 0.90
C PRO A 183 -16.75 -13.64 1.97
N ALA A 184 -18.05 -13.79 1.75
CA ALA A 184 -18.85 -14.76 2.48
C ALA A 184 -18.48 -16.19 2.07
N ALA A 185 -18.79 -17.16 2.94
CA ALA A 185 -18.64 -18.58 2.63
C ALA A 185 -19.48 -19.00 1.40
N GLY A 186 -19.18 -20.18 0.85
CA GLY A 186 -19.91 -20.74 -0.28
C GLY A 186 -19.54 -20.08 -1.61
N ALA A 187 -20.52 -19.54 -2.33
CA ALA A 187 -20.34 -19.10 -3.71
C ALA A 187 -19.32 -17.95 -3.86
N GLN A 188 -19.28 -17.00 -2.92
CA GLN A 188 -18.31 -15.90 -2.97
C GLN A 188 -16.89 -16.39 -2.69
N ALA A 189 -16.68 -17.24 -1.68
CA ALA A 189 -15.38 -17.87 -1.42
C ALA A 189 -14.87 -18.69 -2.62
N GLN A 190 -15.75 -19.46 -3.26
CA GLN A 190 -15.39 -20.20 -4.48
C GLN A 190 -15.11 -19.27 -5.67
N GLY A 191 -15.91 -18.22 -5.84
CA GLY A 191 -15.68 -17.20 -6.86
C GLY A 191 -14.33 -16.51 -6.68
N TYR A 192 -13.91 -16.28 -5.43
CA TYR A 192 -12.63 -15.67 -5.12
C TYR A 192 -11.44 -16.59 -5.45
N VAL A 193 -11.55 -17.89 -5.15
CA VAL A 193 -10.60 -18.91 -5.63
C VAL A 193 -10.51 -18.88 -7.16
N SER A 194 -11.65 -18.88 -7.84
CA SER A 194 -11.69 -18.85 -9.31
C SER A 194 -11.04 -17.58 -9.86
N LEU A 195 -11.33 -16.40 -9.28
CA LEU A 195 -10.70 -15.15 -9.70
C LEU A 195 -9.17 -15.21 -9.59
N LEU A 196 -8.64 -15.66 -8.44
CA LEU A 196 -7.20 -15.74 -8.22
C LEU A 196 -6.52 -16.74 -9.17
N SER A 197 -7.16 -17.89 -9.39
CA SER A 197 -6.72 -18.92 -10.34
C SER A 197 -6.69 -18.40 -11.79
N GLU A 198 -7.79 -17.80 -12.24
CA GLU A 198 -7.93 -17.24 -13.59
C GLU A 198 -6.94 -16.08 -13.80
N LEU A 199 -6.75 -15.20 -12.80
CA LEU A 199 -5.78 -14.12 -12.83
C LEU A 199 -4.34 -14.64 -12.91
N ARG A 200 -3.98 -15.69 -12.16
CA ARG A 200 -2.65 -16.33 -12.24
C ARG A 200 -2.37 -16.85 -13.64
N THR A 201 -3.31 -17.57 -14.24
CA THR A 201 -3.19 -18.07 -15.62
C THR A 201 -3.03 -16.93 -16.62
N ALA A 202 -3.82 -15.86 -16.48
CA ALA A 202 -3.76 -14.71 -17.37
C ALA A 202 -2.44 -13.93 -17.27
N LEU A 203 -1.93 -13.69 -16.05
CA LEU A 203 -0.66 -13.01 -15.83
C LEU A 203 0.54 -13.84 -16.31
N ASN A 204 0.53 -15.16 -16.13
CA ASN A 204 1.58 -16.03 -16.65
C ASN A 204 1.57 -16.05 -18.19
N THR A 205 0.39 -16.09 -18.80
CA THR A 205 0.22 -15.98 -20.26
C THR A 205 0.73 -14.63 -20.76
N HIS A 206 0.43 -13.55 -20.03
CA HIS A 206 0.88 -12.20 -20.35
C HIS A 206 2.40 -12.06 -20.31
N ALA A 207 3.05 -12.54 -19.24
CA ALA A 207 4.52 -12.57 -19.13
C ALA A 207 5.15 -13.38 -20.27
N THR A 208 4.61 -14.57 -20.57
CA THR A 208 5.10 -15.43 -21.66
C THR A 208 5.01 -14.74 -23.01
N LYS A 209 3.91 -14.05 -23.32
CA LYS A 209 3.74 -13.28 -24.56
C LYS A 209 4.76 -12.14 -24.70
N LYS A 210 5.21 -11.58 -23.58
CA LYS A 210 6.26 -10.54 -23.54
C LYS A 210 7.68 -11.11 -23.52
N GLY A 211 7.84 -12.43 -23.45
CA GLY A 211 9.15 -13.06 -23.28
C GLY A 211 9.76 -12.83 -21.90
N GLU A 212 8.95 -12.45 -20.90
CA GLU A 212 9.41 -12.27 -19.53
C GLU A 212 9.29 -13.58 -18.75
N THR A 213 10.37 -13.94 -18.05
CA THR A 213 10.40 -15.12 -17.16
C THR A 213 10.21 -14.74 -15.69
N ASN A 214 10.29 -13.45 -15.36
CA ASN A 214 9.92 -12.98 -14.03
C ASN A 214 8.39 -12.99 -13.93
N PRO A 215 7.81 -13.66 -12.93
CA PRO A 215 6.36 -13.75 -12.82
C PRO A 215 5.79 -12.48 -12.18
N TYR A 216 4.72 -11.94 -12.76
CA TYR A 216 3.89 -10.95 -12.09
C TYR A 216 3.33 -11.50 -10.79
N GLN A 217 3.26 -10.63 -9.78
CA GLN A 217 2.80 -11.04 -8.46
C GLN A 217 1.28 -10.96 -8.31
N ILE A 218 0.74 -11.85 -7.50
CA ILE A 218 -0.64 -11.75 -7.02
C ILE A 218 -0.57 -11.82 -5.50
N THR A 219 -1.09 -10.81 -4.82
CA THR A 219 -1.24 -10.84 -3.37
C THR A 219 -2.70 -10.65 -2.98
N ALA A 220 -3.01 -11.00 -1.74
CA ALA A 220 -4.33 -10.75 -1.18
C ALA A 220 -4.18 -10.22 0.24
N ALA A 221 -4.84 -9.10 0.53
CA ALA A 221 -5.09 -8.68 1.91
C ALA A 221 -6.16 -9.58 2.50
N VAL A 222 -5.85 -10.24 3.62
CA VAL A 222 -6.72 -11.28 4.19
C VAL A 222 -6.97 -11.07 5.68
N PRO A 223 -8.16 -11.43 6.17
CA PRO A 223 -8.57 -11.14 7.54
C PRO A 223 -7.77 -11.93 8.58
N ALA A 224 -7.52 -11.31 9.72
CA ALA A 224 -7.02 -12.00 10.91
C ALA A 224 -8.13 -12.31 11.95
N GLY A 225 -9.38 -11.93 11.69
CA GLY A 225 -10.54 -12.26 12.53
C GLY A 225 -11.24 -13.56 12.11
N LYS A 226 -11.57 -14.41 13.09
CA LYS A 226 -12.10 -15.77 12.89
C LYS A 226 -13.35 -15.86 12.04
N SER A 227 -14.32 -14.96 12.25
CA SER A 227 -15.55 -14.95 11.47
C SER A 227 -15.32 -14.76 9.97
N ASN A 228 -14.22 -14.11 9.59
CA ASN A 228 -13.92 -13.77 8.21
C ASN A 228 -12.94 -14.78 7.59
N TYR A 229 -11.83 -15.12 8.27
CA TYR A 229 -10.88 -16.09 7.71
C TYR A 229 -11.45 -17.51 7.62
N ALA A 230 -12.47 -17.85 8.42
CA ALA A 230 -13.15 -19.14 8.35
C ALA A 230 -13.95 -19.34 7.05
N ASN A 231 -14.27 -18.25 6.34
CA ASN A 231 -14.96 -18.32 5.06
C ASN A 231 -14.03 -18.63 3.88
N LEU A 232 -12.71 -18.49 4.04
CA LEU A 232 -11.74 -18.63 2.97
C LEU A 232 -11.40 -20.09 2.66
N LEU A 233 -11.23 -20.39 1.37
CA LEU A 233 -10.77 -21.69 0.88
C LEU A 233 -9.24 -21.69 0.72
N ILE A 234 -8.53 -21.60 1.84
CA ILE A 234 -7.10 -21.28 1.90
C ILE A 234 -6.23 -22.19 1.01
N SER A 235 -6.38 -23.50 1.11
CA SER A 235 -5.62 -24.47 0.31
C SER A 235 -5.84 -24.34 -1.20
N GLN A 236 -7.00 -23.84 -1.64
CA GLN A 236 -7.30 -23.63 -3.06
C GLN A 236 -6.77 -22.28 -3.56
N MET A 237 -6.64 -21.28 -2.69
CA MET A 237 -6.11 -19.96 -3.02
C MET A 237 -4.57 -19.95 -3.06
N ASP A 238 -3.90 -20.70 -2.17
CA ASP A 238 -2.44 -20.65 -2.00
C ASP A 238 -1.65 -20.83 -3.30
N PRO A 239 -1.98 -21.78 -4.21
CA PRO A 239 -1.23 -21.97 -5.46
C PRO A 239 -1.18 -20.73 -6.36
N SER A 240 -2.21 -19.88 -6.30
CA SER A 240 -2.32 -18.67 -7.12
C SER A 240 -1.58 -17.47 -6.53
N LEU A 241 -1.44 -17.44 -5.20
CA LEU A 241 -0.88 -16.30 -4.47
C LEU A 241 0.64 -16.36 -4.36
N THR A 242 1.24 -15.18 -4.54
CA THR A 242 2.63 -14.89 -4.18
C THR A 242 2.74 -14.68 -2.67
N PHE A 243 1.86 -13.84 -2.10
CA PHE A 243 1.80 -13.59 -0.65
C PHE A 243 0.36 -13.50 -0.13
N TRP A 244 0.20 -13.94 1.11
CA TRP A 244 -0.96 -13.70 1.96
C TRP A 244 -0.64 -12.52 2.88
N ASN A 245 -1.18 -11.33 2.59
CA ASN A 245 -0.98 -10.14 3.42
C ASN A 245 -2.00 -10.17 4.56
N LEU A 246 -1.66 -10.84 5.66
CA LEU A 246 -2.55 -11.00 6.81
C LEU A 246 -2.71 -9.65 7.52
N MET A 247 -3.92 -9.10 7.56
CA MET A 247 -4.26 -7.87 8.27
C MET A 247 -4.32 -8.12 9.79
N ALA A 248 -3.15 -8.33 10.39
CA ALA A 248 -2.95 -8.69 11.79
C ALA A 248 -3.03 -7.49 12.74
N TYR A 249 -4.09 -6.71 12.57
CA TYR A 249 -4.44 -5.51 13.32
C TYR A 249 -5.97 -5.37 13.36
N ASP A 250 -6.48 -4.29 13.95
CA ASP A 250 -7.91 -4.06 14.15
C ASP A 250 -8.61 -5.14 14.98
N TYR A 251 -7.89 -5.75 15.93
CA TYR A 251 -8.47 -6.69 16.87
C TYR A 251 -9.43 -6.04 17.88
N ALA A 252 -9.24 -4.75 18.17
CA ALA A 252 -10.10 -3.96 19.04
C ALA A 252 -10.23 -2.54 18.52
N GLY A 253 -11.41 -1.92 18.68
CA GLY A 253 -11.70 -0.57 18.19
C GLY A 253 -13.03 -0.04 18.67
N SER A 254 -13.61 0.91 17.94
CA SER A 254 -14.88 1.56 18.29
C SER A 254 -16.07 0.60 18.41
N TRP A 255 -15.99 -0.56 17.77
CA TRP A 255 -16.97 -1.65 17.83
C TRP A 255 -16.84 -2.55 19.06
N SER A 256 -15.75 -2.42 19.83
CA SER A 256 -15.54 -3.20 21.05
C SER A 256 -16.37 -2.66 22.22
N THR A 257 -16.64 -3.50 23.22
CA THR A 257 -17.28 -3.08 24.48
C THR A 257 -16.28 -2.65 25.55
N THR A 258 -15.01 -3.05 25.39
CA THR A 258 -13.88 -2.67 26.24
C THR A 258 -12.71 -2.22 25.38
N SER A 259 -11.86 -1.36 25.94
CA SER A 259 -10.54 -1.07 25.37
C SER A 259 -9.72 -2.36 25.33
N ASP A 260 -8.92 -2.57 24.29
CA ASP A 260 -8.04 -3.75 24.22
C ASP A 260 -6.88 -3.50 23.24
N ASP A 261 -5.99 -4.48 23.15
CA ASP A 261 -4.88 -4.49 22.21
C ASP A 261 -5.40 -4.60 20.77
N GLN A 262 -5.02 -3.69 19.87
CA GLN A 262 -5.48 -3.73 18.47
C GLN A 262 -4.65 -4.66 17.58
N ALA A 263 -3.44 -5.05 17.99
CA ALA A 263 -2.48 -5.77 17.15
C ALA A 263 -1.54 -6.69 17.96
N ASN A 264 -2.05 -7.33 19.01
CA ASN A 264 -1.29 -8.28 19.83
C ASN A 264 -0.86 -9.55 19.05
N LEU A 265 0.38 -10.01 19.27
CA LEU A 265 0.86 -11.28 18.72
C LEU A 265 0.13 -12.47 19.32
N TYR A 266 -0.07 -12.44 20.64
CA TYR A 266 -0.72 -13.49 21.41
C TYR A 266 -1.92 -12.92 22.16
N GLY A 267 -2.98 -13.72 22.28
CA GLY A 267 -4.15 -13.35 23.05
C GLY A 267 -3.99 -13.64 24.54
N PRO A 268 -4.75 -12.97 25.43
CA PRO A 268 -4.99 -13.52 26.76
C PRO A 268 -5.63 -14.90 26.63
N THR A 269 -5.45 -15.79 27.62
CA THR A 269 -5.96 -17.16 27.59
C THR A 269 -7.44 -17.22 27.14
N ASN A 270 -7.72 -17.93 26.04
CA ASN A 270 -9.04 -18.10 25.39
C ASN A 270 -9.58 -16.90 24.57
N SER A 271 -8.74 -15.95 24.15
CA SER A 271 -9.11 -15.01 23.07
C SER A 271 -8.91 -15.67 21.70
N ASP A 272 -9.90 -15.56 20.81
CA ASP A 272 -9.79 -15.91 19.38
C ASP A 272 -9.25 -14.73 18.53
N THR A 273 -8.82 -13.65 19.18
CA THR A 273 -8.46 -12.38 18.54
C THR A 273 -6.98 -12.06 18.78
N ASP A 274 -6.10 -12.78 18.08
CA ASP A 274 -4.65 -12.55 18.09
C ASP A 274 -3.98 -13.08 16.81
N THR A 275 -2.76 -12.61 16.54
CA THR A 275 -2.02 -12.92 15.32
C THR A 275 -1.57 -14.38 15.22
N ASP A 276 -1.08 -14.97 16.32
CA ASP A 276 -0.57 -16.34 16.33
C ASP A 276 -1.68 -17.37 16.07
N THR A 277 -2.87 -17.15 16.64
CA THR A 277 -4.07 -17.95 16.37
C THR A 277 -4.46 -17.90 14.89
N ALA A 278 -4.49 -16.70 14.29
CA ALA A 278 -4.79 -16.56 12.86
C ALA A 278 -3.74 -17.29 12.00
N ILE A 279 -2.44 -17.07 12.22
CA ILE A 279 -1.36 -17.72 11.44
C ILE A 279 -1.42 -19.24 11.55
N LYS A 280 -1.68 -19.78 12.75
CA LYS A 280 -1.90 -21.23 12.94
C LYS A 280 -3.09 -21.74 12.14
N TYR A 281 -4.19 -20.98 12.07
CA TYR A 281 -5.34 -21.35 11.24
C TYR A 281 -4.96 -21.39 9.75
N TYR A 282 -4.29 -20.35 9.22
CA TYR A 282 -3.89 -20.31 7.81
C TYR A 282 -2.99 -21.48 7.44
N THR A 283 -1.95 -21.73 8.24
CA THR A 283 -1.01 -22.82 8.00
C THR A 283 -1.66 -24.21 8.15
N ALA A 284 -2.53 -24.41 9.13
CA ALA A 284 -3.28 -25.66 9.27
C ALA A 284 -4.27 -25.93 8.13
N ASN A 285 -4.70 -24.88 7.41
CA ASN A 285 -5.64 -24.96 6.28
C ASN A 285 -4.96 -24.85 4.91
N GLY A 286 -3.64 -25.03 4.85
CA GLY A 286 -2.91 -25.21 3.60
C GLY A 286 -2.21 -23.96 3.04
N ALA A 287 -2.17 -22.85 3.78
CA ALA A 287 -1.31 -21.73 3.39
C ALA A 287 0.17 -22.12 3.54
N THR A 288 0.96 -21.84 2.52
CA THR A 288 2.42 -21.99 2.59
C THR A 288 2.96 -20.95 3.57
N THR A 289 3.57 -21.36 4.67
CA THR A 289 4.03 -20.47 5.75
C THR A 289 4.92 -19.32 5.24
N SER A 290 5.83 -19.60 4.31
CA SER A 290 6.73 -18.59 3.74
C SER A 290 6.04 -17.59 2.78
N LYS A 291 4.75 -17.76 2.49
CA LYS A 291 3.93 -16.79 1.75
C LYS A 291 3.15 -15.87 2.68
N ILE A 292 3.05 -16.17 3.97
CA ILE A 292 2.30 -15.34 4.92
C ILE A 292 3.15 -14.11 5.28
N VAL A 293 2.60 -12.93 5.08
CA VAL A 293 3.20 -11.64 5.41
C VAL A 293 2.36 -11.02 6.52
N MET A 294 3.00 -10.73 7.66
CA MET A 294 2.30 -10.21 8.84
C MET A 294 2.06 -8.71 8.71
N GLY A 295 0.80 -8.29 8.71
CA GLY A 295 0.40 -6.89 8.80
C GLY A 295 0.71 -6.27 10.16
N MET A 296 1.17 -5.03 10.16
CA MET A 296 1.49 -4.23 11.35
C MET A 296 0.96 -2.80 11.16
N PRO A 297 0.24 -2.23 12.14
CA PRO A 297 -0.38 -0.92 11.98
C PRO A 297 0.63 0.21 12.17
N LEU A 298 0.59 1.21 11.28
CA LEU A 298 1.24 2.52 11.44
C LEU A 298 0.28 3.54 12.05
N TYR A 299 -0.67 3.08 12.85
CA TYR A 299 -1.67 3.91 13.52
C TYR A 299 -2.05 3.30 14.87
N GLY A 300 -2.68 4.11 15.71
CA GLY A 300 -3.25 3.72 16.98
C GLY A 300 -4.77 3.81 17.02
N ARG A 301 -5.42 2.92 17.77
CA ARG A 301 -6.86 2.97 18.05
C ARG A 301 -7.12 3.50 19.45
N ALA A 302 -7.97 4.51 19.54
CA ALA A 302 -8.21 5.27 20.76
C ALA A 302 -9.51 4.92 21.47
N PHE A 303 -9.48 5.04 22.80
CA PHE A 303 -10.57 4.77 23.72
C PHE A 303 -10.57 5.85 24.81
N GLU A 304 -11.66 6.59 24.95
CA GLU A 304 -11.81 7.66 25.95
C GLU A 304 -12.64 7.21 27.14
N SER A 305 -12.60 8.00 28.21
CA SER A 305 -13.35 7.75 29.45
C SER A 305 -13.15 6.34 30.00
N THR A 306 -11.94 5.79 29.85
CA THR A 306 -11.60 4.42 30.26
C THR A 306 -10.62 4.40 31.42
N ASP A 307 -10.77 3.43 32.32
CA ASP A 307 -9.88 3.25 33.47
C ASP A 307 -8.60 2.44 33.12
N GLY A 308 -8.34 2.21 31.83
CA GLY A 308 -7.14 1.52 31.31
C GLY A 308 -7.50 0.40 30.33
N ILE A 309 -6.52 -0.44 29.98
CA ILE A 309 -6.68 -1.56 29.05
C ILE A 309 -7.65 -2.62 29.61
N ARG A 310 -8.47 -3.23 28.75
CA ARG A 310 -9.51 -4.24 29.10
C ARG A 310 -10.55 -3.70 30.08
N LYS A 311 -10.86 -2.41 30.00
CA LYS A 311 -11.92 -1.74 30.76
C LYS A 311 -12.96 -1.18 29.81
N PRO A 312 -14.22 -0.99 30.26
CA PRO A 312 -15.21 -0.24 29.49
C PRO A 312 -14.67 1.16 29.12
N PHE A 313 -15.16 1.68 28.01
CA PHE A 313 -14.80 3.02 27.51
C PHE A 313 -16.05 3.76 27.04
N SER A 314 -15.96 5.07 26.89
CA SER A 314 -17.00 5.91 26.30
C SER A 314 -16.33 7.03 25.50
N GLY A 315 -16.52 6.97 24.17
CA GLY A 315 -15.81 7.83 23.23
C GLY A 315 -14.54 7.19 22.69
N ILE A 316 -14.09 7.65 21.53
CA ILE A 316 -12.90 7.16 20.84
C ILE A 316 -11.96 8.31 20.47
N GLY A 317 -12.28 9.55 20.87
CA GLY A 317 -11.50 10.72 20.53
C GLY A 317 -11.56 11.10 19.05
N PRO A 318 -10.98 12.26 18.71
CA PRO A 318 -11.06 12.85 17.38
C PRO A 318 -10.12 12.20 16.35
N GLY A 319 -9.04 11.55 16.80
CA GLY A 319 -7.98 11.02 15.93
C GLY A 319 -7.22 12.08 15.14
N THR A 320 -6.40 11.65 14.18
CA THR A 320 -5.59 12.55 13.32
C THR A 320 -6.36 12.99 12.08
N TRP A 321 -6.98 12.05 11.39
CA TRP A 321 -7.77 12.29 10.17
C TRP A 321 -9.21 11.81 10.30
N GLU A 322 -9.43 10.82 11.16
CA GLU A 322 -10.71 10.18 11.41
C GLU A 322 -10.86 9.91 12.91
N ALA A 323 -12.10 9.94 13.40
CA ALA A 323 -12.39 9.66 14.81
C ALA A 323 -11.89 8.27 15.21
N GLY A 324 -11.27 8.16 16.39
CA GLY A 324 -10.77 6.88 16.89
C GLY A 324 -9.39 6.44 16.40
N VAL A 325 -8.77 7.13 15.44
CA VAL A 325 -7.50 6.69 14.85
C VAL A 325 -6.46 7.80 14.84
N TYR A 326 -5.31 7.52 15.45
CA TYR A 326 -4.16 8.41 15.43
C TYR A 326 -3.03 7.86 14.57
N ASP A 327 -2.44 8.68 13.69
CA ASP A 327 -1.23 8.31 12.96
C ASP A 327 -0.11 7.96 13.96
N TYR A 328 0.68 6.92 13.70
CA TYR A 328 1.79 6.54 14.58
C TYR A 328 2.79 7.69 14.82
N LYS A 329 3.02 8.54 13.81
CA LYS A 329 3.86 9.73 13.93
C LYS A 329 3.39 10.76 14.96
N ALA A 330 2.12 10.71 15.38
CA ALA A 330 1.55 11.55 16.43
C ALA A 330 1.61 10.89 17.84
N LEU A 331 2.04 9.63 17.93
CA LEU A 331 2.01 8.85 19.17
C LEU A 331 3.39 8.77 19.86
N PRO A 332 3.44 8.71 21.20
CA PRO A 332 2.30 8.82 22.13
C PRO A 332 1.77 10.26 22.20
N LEU A 333 0.48 10.39 22.54
CA LEU A 333 -0.13 11.70 22.79
C LEU A 333 0.50 12.37 24.02
N SER A 334 0.56 13.70 24.02
CA SER A 334 1.15 14.48 25.12
C SER A 334 0.44 14.20 26.45
N GLY A 335 1.22 13.79 27.46
CA GLY A 335 0.73 13.44 28.80
C GLY A 335 0.50 11.93 29.01
N ALA A 336 0.51 11.14 27.93
CA ALA A 336 0.34 9.69 28.03
C ALA A 336 1.65 8.98 28.40
N VAL A 337 1.52 7.89 29.16
CA VAL A 337 2.61 6.95 29.48
C VAL A 337 2.47 5.72 28.59
N VAL A 338 3.58 5.23 28.03
CA VAL A 338 3.62 4.03 27.18
C VAL A 338 3.78 2.77 28.04
N TYR A 339 2.99 1.76 27.75
CA TYR A 339 3.00 0.43 28.36
C TYR A 339 3.21 -0.61 27.26
N GLU A 340 4.15 -1.54 27.49
CA GLU A 340 4.45 -2.64 26.58
C GLU A 340 4.29 -3.96 27.33
N ASP A 341 3.57 -4.90 26.72
CA ASP A 341 3.44 -6.27 27.22
C ASP A 341 4.19 -7.20 26.26
N SER A 342 5.38 -7.64 26.68
CA SER A 342 6.21 -8.54 25.87
C SER A 342 5.70 -9.99 25.84
N ALA A 343 4.82 -10.38 26.75
CA ALA A 343 4.20 -11.71 26.71
C ALA A 343 3.10 -11.77 25.65
N LEU A 344 2.37 -10.67 25.48
CA LEU A 344 1.36 -10.54 24.42
C LEU A 344 1.95 -10.04 23.08
N GLY A 345 3.13 -9.41 23.11
CA GLY A 345 3.70 -8.73 21.96
C GLY A 345 2.83 -7.54 21.53
N SER A 346 2.39 -6.74 22.49
CA SER A 346 1.48 -5.60 22.28
C SER A 346 1.90 -4.38 23.10
N SER A 347 1.32 -3.23 22.75
CA SER A 347 1.54 -1.98 23.47
C SER A 347 0.36 -1.02 23.39
N TYR A 348 0.32 -0.10 24.34
CA TYR A 348 -0.60 1.02 24.35
C TYR A 348 0.02 2.22 25.09
N SER A 349 -0.53 3.42 24.91
CA SER A 349 -0.28 4.57 25.78
C SER A 349 -1.54 4.95 26.53
N TYR A 350 -1.40 5.42 27.77
CA TYR A 350 -2.53 5.84 28.60
C TYR A 350 -2.24 7.17 29.32
N ASP A 351 -3.15 8.13 29.20
CA ASP A 351 -3.19 9.35 29.99
C ASP A 351 -4.27 9.19 31.07
N SER A 352 -3.84 8.93 32.31
CA SER A 352 -4.76 8.71 33.44
C SER A 352 -5.56 9.95 33.84
N SER A 353 -5.07 11.15 33.48
CA SER A 353 -5.76 12.41 33.80
C SER A 353 -6.93 12.66 32.84
N LYS A 354 -6.74 12.34 31.56
CA LYS A 354 -7.78 12.42 30.53
C LYS A 354 -8.62 11.15 30.41
N LYS A 355 -8.15 10.05 31.01
CA LYS A 355 -8.69 8.71 30.81
C LYS A 355 -8.72 8.30 29.33
N GLU A 356 -7.65 8.65 28.61
CA GLU A 356 -7.48 8.38 27.17
C GLU A 356 -6.43 7.29 26.97
N LEU A 357 -6.82 6.20 26.32
CA LEU A 357 -5.95 5.09 25.94
C LEU A 357 -5.83 5.04 24.41
N VAL A 358 -4.62 4.80 23.90
CA VAL A 358 -4.38 4.51 22.48
C VAL A 358 -3.57 3.22 22.37
N SER A 359 -4.12 2.18 21.72
CA SER A 359 -3.39 0.93 21.43
C SER A 359 -2.70 1.03 20.06
N TYR A 360 -1.40 0.74 19.99
CA TYR A 360 -0.56 0.86 18.78
C TYR A 360 0.74 0.08 18.96
N ASP A 361 1.48 -0.17 17.87
CA ASP A 361 2.81 -0.79 17.95
C ASP A 361 3.92 0.23 18.24
N THR A 362 4.85 -0.12 19.13
CA THR A 362 6.07 0.65 19.39
C THR A 362 7.29 0.06 18.64
N PRO A 363 8.43 0.79 18.59
CA PRO A 363 9.70 0.26 18.09
C PRO A 363 10.13 -1.07 18.70
N ASN A 364 9.86 -1.28 20.00
CA ASN A 364 10.19 -2.53 20.67
C ASN A 364 9.25 -3.66 20.25
N ILE A 365 7.95 -3.40 20.15
CA ILE A 365 6.98 -4.40 19.68
C ILE A 365 7.26 -4.81 18.23
N ILE A 366 7.63 -3.89 17.33
CA ILE A 366 8.03 -4.26 15.96
C ILE A 366 9.27 -5.16 15.94
N ARG A 367 10.25 -4.95 16.84
CA ARG A 367 11.38 -5.88 16.97
C ARG A 367 10.95 -7.27 17.41
N GLN A 368 9.98 -7.37 18.31
CA GLN A 368 9.41 -8.66 18.74
C GLN A 368 8.64 -9.33 17.60
N LYS A 369 7.81 -8.58 16.86
CA LYS A 369 7.11 -9.07 15.67
C LYS A 369 8.08 -9.53 14.57
N ALA A 370 9.17 -8.80 14.36
CA ALA A 370 10.22 -9.20 13.44
C ALA A 370 10.94 -10.49 13.87
N ALA A 371 11.18 -10.69 15.17
CA ALA A 371 11.67 -11.96 15.69
C ALA A 371 10.67 -13.09 15.44
N TYR A 372 9.38 -12.86 15.74
CA TYR A 372 8.32 -13.81 15.46
C TYR A 372 8.24 -14.20 13.97
N ILE A 373 8.31 -13.23 13.04
CA ILE A 373 8.34 -13.46 11.59
C ILE A 373 9.47 -14.42 11.20
N LYS A 374 10.66 -14.25 11.79
CA LYS A 374 11.81 -15.14 11.55
C LYS A 374 11.57 -16.53 12.14
N ASP A 375 11.18 -16.61 13.41
CA ASP A 375 11.03 -17.85 14.15
C ASP A 375 9.93 -18.75 13.57
N LYS A 376 8.85 -18.15 13.05
CA LYS A 376 7.76 -18.87 12.38
C LYS A 376 8.02 -19.12 10.89
N GLY A 377 9.13 -18.61 10.33
CA GLY A 377 9.45 -18.79 8.91
C GLY A 377 8.49 -18.07 7.95
N LEU A 378 7.87 -16.96 8.39
CA LEU A 378 6.93 -16.18 7.57
C LEU A 378 7.63 -15.47 6.41
N GLY A 379 6.86 -15.06 5.40
CA GLY A 379 7.36 -14.34 4.23
C GLY A 379 7.88 -12.94 4.52
N GLY A 380 7.37 -12.25 5.54
CA GLY A 380 7.78 -10.87 5.84
C GLY A 380 6.79 -10.07 6.66
N GLY A 381 6.92 -8.73 6.59
CA GLY A 381 6.02 -7.76 7.20
C GLY A 381 5.31 -6.87 6.18
N MET A 382 4.10 -6.41 6.50
CA MET A 382 3.29 -5.46 5.72
C MET A 382 2.79 -4.34 6.64
N PHE A 383 2.70 -3.12 6.12
CA PHE A 383 2.30 -1.94 6.90
C PHE A 383 1.14 -1.16 6.26
N TRP A 384 0.13 -0.85 7.08
CA TRP A 384 -0.93 0.11 6.78
C TRP A 384 -0.82 1.33 7.71
N GLU A 385 -0.65 2.56 7.23
CA GLU A 385 -0.20 2.95 5.88
C GLU A 385 1.00 3.92 5.97
N LEU A 386 1.83 3.96 4.92
CA LEU A 386 3.17 4.55 4.95
C LEU A 386 3.19 6.03 5.36
N SER A 387 2.12 6.76 5.08
CA SER A 387 2.00 8.19 5.42
C SER A 387 1.97 8.47 6.92
N SER A 388 1.69 7.45 7.73
CA SER A 388 1.53 7.56 9.19
C SER A 388 2.80 7.17 9.97
N ASP A 389 3.86 6.68 9.32
CA ASP A 389 5.11 6.29 9.99
C ASP A 389 5.92 7.50 10.49
N LYS A 390 6.78 7.26 11.47
CA LYS A 390 7.86 8.18 11.86
C LYS A 390 9.04 8.06 10.89
N LYS A 391 9.98 8.99 11.02
CA LYS A 391 11.25 8.98 10.28
C LYS A 391 12.41 8.58 11.20
N GLY A 392 13.50 8.11 10.60
CA GLY A 392 14.74 7.80 11.33
C GLY A 392 14.61 6.59 12.25
N ALA A 393 15.22 6.66 13.43
CA ALA A 393 15.35 5.52 14.33
C ALA A 393 14.02 4.98 14.89
N ASP A 394 12.96 5.79 14.84
CA ASP A 394 11.62 5.42 15.31
C ASP A 394 10.70 4.95 14.18
N SER A 395 11.14 4.92 12.91
CA SER A 395 10.35 4.36 11.82
C SER A 395 10.10 2.87 12.04
N LEU A 396 8.83 2.48 12.16
CA LEU A 396 8.46 1.08 12.35
C LEU A 396 8.79 0.27 11.09
N VAL A 397 8.64 0.86 9.91
CA VAL A 397 9.00 0.24 8.63
C VAL A 397 10.51 -0.07 8.57
N THR A 398 11.35 0.89 8.97
CA THR A 398 12.81 0.74 9.01
C THR A 398 13.24 -0.30 10.03
N ILE A 399 12.62 -0.30 11.21
CA ILE A 399 12.93 -1.27 12.27
C ILE A 399 12.57 -2.68 11.79
N SER A 400 11.42 -2.88 11.15
CA SER A 400 11.08 -4.16 10.54
C SER A 400 12.11 -4.58 9.51
N ALA A 401 12.41 -3.73 8.52
CA ALA A 401 13.38 -4.01 7.46
C ALA A 401 14.74 -4.48 7.98
N THR A 402 15.24 -3.83 9.03
CA THR A 402 16.55 -4.14 9.63
C THR A 402 16.52 -5.34 10.58
N SER A 403 15.34 -5.76 11.04
CA SER A 403 15.18 -6.82 12.05
C SER A 403 14.70 -8.16 11.49
N ILE A 404 13.95 -8.17 10.37
CA ILE A 404 13.34 -9.39 9.78
C ILE A 404 14.33 -10.26 9.00
N GLY A 405 15.50 -9.72 8.63
CA GLY A 405 16.54 -10.42 7.88
C GLY A 405 16.78 -9.81 6.48
N ALA A 406 17.47 -10.55 5.62
CA ALA A 406 17.77 -10.10 4.27
C ALA A 406 16.48 -9.91 3.45
N LEU A 407 16.33 -8.74 2.82
CA LEU A 407 15.17 -8.40 2.02
C LEU A 407 15.22 -9.06 0.64
N ASP A 408 14.05 -9.29 0.04
CA ASP A 408 13.92 -9.78 -1.33
C ASP A 408 14.56 -8.79 -2.32
N THR A 409 15.50 -9.32 -3.11
CA THR A 409 16.23 -8.54 -4.12
C THR A 409 15.77 -8.83 -5.54
N THR A 410 14.73 -9.65 -5.73
CA THR A 410 14.25 -10.04 -7.05
C THR A 410 13.92 -8.80 -7.89
N PRO A 411 14.41 -8.68 -9.14
CA PRO A 411 14.14 -7.52 -9.96
C PRO A 411 12.65 -7.28 -10.23
N ASN A 412 12.28 -6.01 -10.34
CA ASN A 412 11.00 -5.54 -10.82
C ASN A 412 10.94 -5.52 -12.35
N HIS A 413 9.72 -5.37 -12.87
CA HIS A 413 9.41 -5.22 -14.28
C HIS A 413 9.58 -3.76 -14.73
N LEU A 414 10.23 -3.56 -15.88
CA LEU A 414 10.33 -2.27 -16.57
C LEU A 414 9.93 -2.35 -18.06
N TYR A 415 9.54 -3.54 -18.54
CA TYR A 415 9.21 -3.77 -19.95
C TYR A 415 7.70 -3.88 -20.16
N TYR A 416 7.10 -2.79 -20.67
CA TYR A 416 5.65 -2.64 -20.87
C TYR A 416 5.31 -2.22 -22.31
N PRO A 417 5.62 -3.05 -23.32
CA PRO A 417 5.47 -2.71 -24.73
C PRO A 417 4.01 -2.52 -25.16
N ASN A 418 3.06 -3.04 -24.38
CA ASN A 418 1.62 -3.00 -24.69
C ASN A 418 0.89 -1.88 -23.95
N SER A 419 1.58 -1.11 -23.10
CA SER A 419 1.03 0.09 -22.46
C SER A 419 0.43 1.00 -23.53
N GLN A 420 -0.65 1.71 -23.24
CA GLN A 420 -1.16 2.76 -24.12
C GLN A 420 -0.32 4.04 -24.07
N PHE A 421 0.49 4.23 -23.03
CA PHE A 421 1.27 5.44 -22.80
C PHE A 421 2.72 5.29 -23.28
N ASP A 422 3.14 6.18 -24.18
CA ASP A 422 4.46 6.10 -24.82
C ASP A 422 5.63 6.29 -23.84
N ASN A 423 5.44 7.06 -22.77
CA ASN A 423 6.45 7.20 -21.72
C ASN A 423 6.71 5.85 -21.00
N VAL A 424 5.67 5.05 -20.77
CA VAL A 424 5.79 3.74 -20.12
C VAL A 424 6.39 2.71 -21.08
N LYS A 425 5.94 2.68 -22.35
CA LYS A 425 6.55 1.83 -23.40
C LYS A 425 8.06 2.09 -23.54
N ASN A 426 8.46 3.36 -23.49
CA ASN A 426 9.84 3.80 -23.71
C ASN A 426 10.65 3.90 -22.39
N ASN A 427 10.20 3.24 -21.31
CA ASN A 427 10.92 3.19 -20.03
C ASN A 427 11.29 4.59 -19.50
N MET A 428 10.32 5.49 -19.49
CA MET A 428 10.45 6.91 -19.12
C MET A 428 11.54 7.67 -19.90
N GLY A 429 11.81 7.27 -21.16
CA GLY A 429 12.82 7.88 -22.01
C GLY A 429 14.24 7.37 -21.79
N ALA A 430 14.44 6.36 -20.93
CA ALA A 430 15.74 5.71 -20.73
C ALA A 430 16.13 4.74 -21.87
N GLY A 431 15.28 4.59 -22.89
CA GLY A 431 15.46 3.65 -24.00
C GLY A 431 14.81 2.30 -23.71
N SER A 432 14.36 1.60 -24.76
CA SER A 432 13.69 0.30 -24.62
C SER A 432 14.71 -0.76 -24.19
N SER A 433 14.74 -1.08 -22.89
CA SER A 433 15.31 -2.35 -22.44
C SER A 433 14.41 -3.46 -22.93
N GLY A 434 14.90 -4.31 -23.84
CA GLY A 434 14.24 -5.58 -24.16
C GLY A 434 14.02 -6.43 -22.89
N PRO A 435 13.30 -7.57 -22.99
CA PRO A 435 13.06 -8.43 -21.83
C PRO A 435 14.39 -8.77 -21.15
N ASP A 436 14.51 -8.36 -19.88
CA ASP A 436 15.70 -8.54 -19.05
C ASP A 436 15.81 -10.05 -18.72
N THR A 437 16.54 -10.79 -19.56
CA THR A 437 16.89 -12.18 -19.28
C THR A 437 17.81 -12.19 -18.07
N THR A 438 17.28 -12.60 -16.92
CA THR A 438 17.97 -12.60 -15.63
C THR A 438 19.40 -13.16 -15.70
N VAL A 439 20.40 -12.30 -15.54
CA VAL A 439 21.73 -12.67 -15.05
C VAL A 439 22.04 -11.78 -13.85
N ALA A 440 22.22 -12.40 -12.69
CA ALA A 440 22.60 -11.69 -11.46
C ALA A 440 23.95 -10.98 -11.65
N PRO A 441 24.14 -9.77 -11.09
CA PRO A 441 25.44 -9.10 -11.18
C PRO A 441 26.49 -9.90 -10.40
N SER A 442 27.60 -10.23 -11.06
CA SER A 442 28.81 -10.75 -10.40
C SER A 442 29.43 -9.65 -9.51
N PRO A 443 30.04 -9.99 -8.37
CA PRO A 443 30.68 -9.02 -7.50
C PRO A 443 31.98 -8.53 -8.15
N THR A 444 32.02 -7.28 -8.59
CA THR A 444 33.25 -6.67 -9.10
C THR A 444 34.16 -6.23 -7.95
N SER A 445 35.37 -6.79 -7.97
CA SER A 445 36.53 -6.48 -7.13
C SER A 445 36.78 -4.98 -6.95
N THR A 446 37.04 -4.57 -5.71
CA THR A 446 37.51 -3.24 -5.32
C THR A 446 38.94 -3.00 -5.79
N GLN A 447 39.19 -1.83 -6.41
CA GLN A 447 40.53 -1.25 -6.54
C GLN A 447 40.49 0.19 -5.99
N PRO A 448 41.54 0.69 -5.30
CA PRO A 448 41.48 1.95 -4.57
C PRO A 448 41.57 3.18 -5.50
N PRO A 449 41.06 4.37 -5.07
CA PRO A 449 41.12 5.58 -5.88
C PRO A 449 42.52 6.21 -5.85
N VAL A 450 42.98 6.65 -7.02
CA VAL A 450 44.17 7.48 -7.19
C VAL A 450 43.83 8.94 -6.91
N THR A 451 44.60 9.57 -6.02
CA THR A 451 44.57 10.99 -5.66
C THR A 451 44.98 11.91 -6.81
N THR A 452 44.18 12.96 -7.07
CA THR A 452 44.67 14.18 -7.71
C THR A 452 44.08 15.43 -7.05
N THR A 453 44.97 16.36 -6.78
CA THR A 453 44.87 17.60 -5.99
C THR A 453 44.08 18.73 -6.66
N SER A 454 43.41 19.54 -5.83
CA SER A 454 42.80 20.84 -6.18
C SER A 454 43.82 21.88 -6.65
N PRO A 455 43.34 22.99 -7.24
CA PRO A 455 43.53 24.24 -6.49
C PRO A 455 42.35 25.23 -6.51
N ALA A 456 42.19 25.85 -5.32
CA ALA A 456 41.94 27.26 -5.01
C ALA A 456 40.75 28.03 -5.60
N THR A 457 39.93 28.47 -4.65
CA THR A 457 38.92 29.53 -4.62
C THR A 457 39.41 30.90 -5.11
N SER A 458 38.56 31.58 -5.88
CA SER A 458 38.58 33.05 -6.03
C SER A 458 37.16 33.61 -5.90
N ALA A 459 37.06 34.71 -5.15
CA ALA A 459 35.85 35.43 -4.73
C ALA A 459 34.98 35.98 -5.88
N PRO A 460 33.69 36.31 -5.64
CA PRO A 460 32.77 36.67 -6.70
C PRO A 460 32.97 38.12 -7.17
N VAL A 461 33.01 38.30 -8.49
CA VAL A 461 32.94 39.61 -9.15
C VAL A 461 31.48 40.06 -9.13
N THR A 462 31.22 41.16 -8.41
CA THR A 462 29.95 41.88 -8.45
C THR A 462 29.78 42.49 -9.83
N THR A 463 28.88 41.93 -10.65
CA THR A 463 28.42 42.59 -11.86
C THR A 463 26.99 43.05 -11.61
N THR A 464 26.85 44.33 -11.32
CA THR A 464 25.58 45.05 -11.37
C THR A 464 25.04 44.99 -12.80
N THR A 465 23.97 44.24 -13.02
CA THR A 465 23.10 44.40 -14.19
C THR A 465 21.75 44.95 -13.75
N GLN A 466 21.36 46.00 -14.47
CA GLN A 466 20.17 46.81 -14.31
C GLN A 466 18.88 45.98 -14.26
N ALA A 467 17.93 46.49 -13.48
CA ALA A 467 16.52 46.17 -13.57
C ALA A 467 16.02 46.41 -15.00
N GLY A 468 15.77 45.32 -15.73
CA GLY A 468 14.89 45.30 -16.89
C GLY A 468 13.48 44.94 -16.42
N SER A 469 12.50 45.78 -16.77
CA SER A 469 11.08 45.46 -16.63
C SER A 469 10.71 44.31 -17.58
N GLY A 470 10.78 43.07 -17.09
CA GLY A 470 10.46 41.85 -17.83
C GLY A 470 9.61 40.90 -16.97
N GLY A 471 8.69 40.16 -17.59
CA GLY A 471 7.51 39.52 -16.99
C GLY A 471 7.72 38.43 -15.91
N CYS A 472 8.92 38.29 -15.35
CA CYS A 472 9.26 37.29 -14.32
C CYS A 472 9.66 37.88 -12.96
N ALA A 473 9.54 39.20 -12.80
CA ALA A 473 9.81 39.84 -11.51
C ALA A 473 8.92 39.25 -10.40
N GLY A 474 9.55 38.67 -9.37
CA GLY A 474 8.87 38.12 -8.19
C GLY A 474 8.49 36.64 -8.27
N LEU A 475 8.85 35.92 -9.35
CA LEU A 475 8.67 34.47 -9.44
C LEU A 475 9.91 33.73 -8.96
N ASP A 476 9.71 32.72 -8.12
CA ASP A 476 10.78 31.80 -7.73
C ASP A 476 11.31 31.04 -8.95
N ALA A 477 12.62 30.82 -9.00
CA ALA A 477 13.23 29.96 -10.01
C ALA A 477 12.80 28.50 -9.78
N TRP A 478 12.53 27.77 -10.86
CA TRP A 478 12.26 26.33 -10.77
C TRP A 478 13.45 25.60 -10.14
N ARG A 479 13.17 24.68 -9.22
CA ARG A 479 14.16 23.81 -8.62
C ARG A 479 13.71 22.37 -8.70
N SER A 480 14.64 21.49 -9.08
CA SER A 480 14.37 20.06 -9.21
C SER A 480 14.04 19.37 -7.90
N ASP A 481 14.45 19.95 -6.76
CA ASP A 481 14.21 19.44 -5.42
C ASP A 481 12.85 19.88 -4.83
N VAL A 482 12.12 20.79 -5.48
CA VAL A 482 10.82 21.30 -5.01
C VAL A 482 9.68 20.58 -5.70
N ALA A 483 8.68 20.19 -4.92
CA ALA A 483 7.42 19.69 -5.43
C ALA A 483 6.47 20.87 -5.71
N TYR A 484 5.88 20.89 -6.89
CA TYR A 484 4.97 21.94 -7.37
C TYR A 484 3.60 21.33 -7.58
N THR A 485 2.55 21.89 -6.98
CA THR A 485 1.14 21.50 -7.23
C THR A 485 0.53 22.28 -8.40
N ALA A 486 -0.61 21.82 -8.91
CA ALA A 486 -1.38 22.54 -9.93
C ALA A 486 -1.53 24.04 -9.57
N GLY A 487 -1.21 24.91 -10.53
CA GLY A 487 -1.28 26.36 -10.37
C GLY A 487 -0.04 27.02 -9.73
N ASN A 488 0.94 26.26 -9.25
CA ASN A 488 2.22 26.82 -8.84
C ASN A 488 2.94 27.42 -10.06
N VAL A 489 3.55 28.59 -9.87
CA VAL A 489 4.18 29.35 -10.94
C VAL A 489 5.66 29.56 -10.64
N VAL A 490 6.52 29.27 -11.61
CA VAL A 490 7.98 29.42 -11.51
C VAL A 490 8.56 30.11 -12.73
N SER A 491 9.77 30.62 -12.59
CA SER A 491 10.62 31.02 -13.72
C SER A 491 11.61 29.91 -14.07
N TYR A 492 11.75 29.59 -15.35
CA TYR A 492 12.78 28.68 -15.85
C TYR A 492 13.12 29.00 -17.31
N ASN A 493 14.41 29.12 -17.63
CA ASN A 493 14.90 29.48 -18.96
C ASN A 493 14.23 30.74 -19.57
N SER A 494 14.11 31.82 -18.80
CA SER A 494 13.47 33.09 -19.25
C SER A 494 12.02 32.92 -19.71
N HIS A 495 11.33 31.97 -19.11
CA HIS A 495 9.91 31.72 -19.34
C HIS A 495 9.18 31.55 -18.01
N LYS A 496 7.92 31.96 -18.00
CA LYS A 496 6.99 31.72 -16.90
C LYS A 496 6.30 30.40 -17.13
N TRP A 497 6.31 29.54 -16.13
CA TRP A 497 5.70 28.22 -16.22
C TRP A 497 4.68 28.03 -15.11
N THR A 498 3.50 27.52 -15.45
CA THR A 498 2.50 27.10 -14.48
C THR A 498 2.44 25.57 -14.45
N ALA A 499 2.64 24.99 -13.27
CA ALA A 499 2.45 23.55 -13.08
C ALA A 499 1.00 23.20 -13.38
N LYS A 500 0.77 22.28 -14.33
CA LYS A 500 -0.58 21.81 -14.67
C LYS A 500 -1.15 20.91 -13.58
N TRP A 501 -0.26 20.17 -12.93
CA TRP A 501 -0.56 19.21 -11.88
C TRP A 501 0.64 19.05 -10.95
N TRP A 502 0.47 18.25 -9.91
CA TRP A 502 1.56 17.99 -8.99
C TRP A 502 2.75 17.30 -9.68
N ASN A 503 3.95 17.87 -9.57
CA ASN A 503 5.17 17.32 -10.13
C ASN A 503 6.41 17.72 -9.29
N GLN A 504 7.48 16.94 -9.38
CA GLN A 504 8.78 17.23 -8.76
C GLN A 504 9.89 16.70 -9.67
N ALA A 505 10.99 17.45 -9.78
CA ALA A 505 12.11 17.17 -10.70
C ALA A 505 11.73 17.11 -12.19
N GLU A 506 10.51 17.49 -12.54
CA GLU A 506 10.07 17.62 -13.92
C GLU A 506 10.43 18.99 -14.45
N THR A 507 11.42 19.05 -15.33
CA THR A 507 11.92 20.31 -15.88
C THR A 507 10.85 20.99 -16.74
N PRO A 508 10.54 22.28 -16.51
CA PRO A 508 9.65 23.03 -17.40
C PRO A 508 10.19 23.07 -18.83
N GLY A 509 9.31 22.79 -19.81
CA GLY A 509 9.69 22.58 -21.21
C GLY A 509 10.36 21.23 -21.51
N GLY A 510 10.47 20.34 -20.52
CA GLY A 510 10.93 18.97 -20.69
C GLY A 510 9.88 18.04 -21.32
N ALA A 511 10.22 16.77 -21.49
CA ALA A 511 9.38 15.77 -22.14
C ALA A 511 8.07 15.44 -21.40
N SER A 512 7.89 15.92 -20.17
CA SER A 512 6.83 15.45 -19.28
C SER A 512 5.50 16.20 -19.36
N ASP A 513 5.41 17.25 -20.18
CA ASP A 513 4.22 18.11 -20.37
C ASP A 513 3.57 18.64 -19.07
N ALA A 514 4.23 18.52 -17.92
CA ALA A 514 3.72 18.90 -16.60
C ALA A 514 3.61 20.41 -16.38
N TRP A 515 4.12 21.19 -17.32
CA TRP A 515 4.18 22.64 -17.24
C TRP A 515 3.52 23.27 -18.47
N THR A 516 2.70 24.28 -18.22
CA THR A 516 2.22 25.17 -19.27
C THR A 516 3.18 26.33 -19.41
N ASP A 517 3.74 26.52 -20.60
CA ASP A 517 4.49 27.73 -20.93
C ASP A 517 3.53 28.91 -21.00
N ASN A 518 3.70 29.89 -20.12
CA ASN A 518 2.92 31.12 -20.11
C ASN A 518 3.59 32.27 -20.88
N GLY A 519 4.66 31.96 -21.62
CA GLY A 519 5.40 32.88 -22.44
C GLY A 519 6.67 33.40 -21.78
N VAL A 520 7.42 34.12 -22.60
CA VAL A 520 8.71 34.71 -22.25
C VAL A 520 8.61 35.69 -21.09
N CYS A 521 9.65 35.69 -20.30
CA CYS A 521 9.92 36.63 -19.24
C CYS A 521 11.43 36.82 -19.07
#